data_AF-A0A7K4FWN6-F1
#
_entry.id   AF-A0A7K4FWN6-F1
#
_cell.length_a   1.000
_cell.length_b   1.000
_cell.length_c   1.000
_cell.angle_alpha   90.00
_cell.angle_beta   90.00
_cell.angle_gamma   90.00
#
_symmetry.space_group_name_H-M   'P 1'
#
loop_
_entity.id
_entity.type
_entity.pdbx_description
1 polymer ?
#
loop_
_entity_poly.entity_id
_entity_poly.type
_entity_poly.pdbx_seq_one_letter_code
_entity_poly.pdbx_strand_id
1 'polypeptide(L)'
;MKWIAIIIALLLISTLISPSIYSYSQQTLTPIKHVVIIILENHSFDNIFGTYPFGIPSVKNNVTCSLMRPVGIPENASLPINPYNTSEGYSHPYYAKSVILQDPREGYEYYHEDWNFGNMNGFITGSGYQSLAFVSYEQVPLLWDYAEEYT
;
A
#
# COMPACT_ATOMS: atom_id res chain seq x y z
N MET A 1 -3.02 -38.43 -63.33
CA MET A 1 -4.08 -37.42 -63.08
C MET A 1 -4.93 -37.72 -61.84
N LYS A 2 -5.44 -38.95 -61.60
CA LYS A 2 -6.26 -39.30 -60.42
C LYS A 2 -5.61 -38.99 -59.06
N TRP A 3 -4.31 -39.27 -58.90
CA TRP A 3 -3.56 -39.03 -57.66
C TRP A 3 -3.35 -37.55 -57.35
N ILE A 4 -3.21 -36.70 -58.38
CA ILE A 4 -3.06 -35.26 -58.25
C ILE A 4 -4.37 -34.64 -57.74
N ALA A 5 -5.51 -35.09 -58.26
CA ALA A 5 -6.82 -34.65 -57.80
C ALA A 5 -7.09 -35.02 -56.32
N ILE A 6 -6.62 -36.20 -55.89
CA ILE A 6 -6.75 -36.66 -54.49
C ILE A 6 -5.88 -35.82 -53.55
N ILE A 7 -4.65 -35.50 -53.95
CA ILE A 7 -3.73 -34.66 -53.16
C ILE A 7 -4.27 -33.23 -53.05
N ILE A 8 -4.79 -32.66 -54.15
CA ILE A 8 -5.41 -31.33 -54.15
C ILE A 8 -6.67 -31.31 -53.28
N ALA A 9 -7.50 -32.36 -53.32
CA ALA A 9 -8.68 -32.48 -52.47
C ALA A 9 -8.31 -32.59 -50.99
N LEU A 10 -7.29 -33.37 -50.63
CA LEU A 10 -6.78 -33.47 -49.25
C LEU A 10 -6.20 -32.15 -48.74
N LEU A 11 -5.48 -31.41 -49.59
CA LEU A 11 -4.95 -30.08 -49.26
C LEU A 11 -6.09 -29.08 -49.02
N LEU A 12 -7.14 -29.09 -49.85
CA LEU A 12 -8.33 -28.25 -49.67
C LEU A 12 -9.09 -28.60 -48.38
N ILE A 13 -9.23 -29.88 -48.04
CA ILE A 13 -9.91 -30.31 -46.80
C ILE A 13 -9.11 -29.86 -45.55
N SER A 14 -7.78 -29.87 -45.60
CA SER A 14 -6.94 -29.42 -44.48
C SER A 14 -7.08 -27.93 -44.17
N THR A 15 -7.45 -27.09 -45.15
CA THR A 15 -7.72 -25.66 -44.93
C THR A 15 -9.09 -25.38 -44.29
N LEU A 16 -10.01 -26.35 -44.35
CA LEU A 16 -11.36 -26.23 -43.74
C LEU A 16 -11.37 -26.56 -42.25
N ILE A 17 -10.32 -27.19 -41.73
CA ILE A 17 -10.18 -27.57 -40.32
C ILE A 17 -9.12 -26.67 -39.68
N SER A 18 -9.37 -25.36 -39.68
CA SER A 18 -8.63 -24.46 -38.80
C SER A 18 -9.14 -24.71 -37.38
N PRO A 19 -8.31 -25.15 -36.41
CA PRO A 19 -8.74 -25.18 -35.02
C PRO A 19 -9.08 -23.75 -34.62
N SER A 20 -10.37 -23.49 -34.40
CA SER A 20 -10.81 -22.25 -33.79
C SER A 20 -10.26 -22.24 -32.36
N ILE A 21 -9.18 -21.51 -32.16
CA ILE A 21 -8.75 -21.10 -30.84
C ILE A 21 -9.84 -20.14 -30.36
N TYR A 22 -10.88 -20.69 -29.74
CA TYR A 22 -11.84 -19.90 -28.99
C TYR A 22 -11.06 -19.29 -27.83
N SER A 23 -10.69 -18.02 -27.97
CA SER A 23 -10.23 -17.23 -26.84
C SER A 23 -11.42 -17.14 -25.90
N TYR A 24 -11.40 -17.97 -24.85
CA TYR A 24 -12.42 -17.94 -23.82
C TYR A 24 -12.26 -16.62 -23.09
N SER A 25 -13.00 -15.61 -23.54
CA SER A 25 -13.11 -14.32 -22.85
C SER A 25 -13.61 -14.62 -21.45
N GLN A 26 -12.72 -14.57 -20.46
CA GLN A 26 -13.10 -14.69 -19.06
C GLN A 26 -14.14 -13.61 -18.76
N GLN A 27 -15.37 -14.05 -18.50
CA GLN A 27 -16.46 -13.17 -18.11
C GLN A 27 -16.22 -12.77 -16.66
N THR A 28 -16.01 -11.47 -16.44
CA THR A 28 -15.75 -10.89 -15.13
C THR A 28 -16.94 -10.02 -14.76
N LEU A 29 -17.24 -9.89 -13.45
CA LEU A 29 -18.33 -9.02 -12.97
C LEU A 29 -18.04 -7.54 -13.19
N THR A 30 -16.76 -7.17 -13.29
CA THR A 30 -16.30 -5.81 -13.60
C THR A 30 -15.51 -5.83 -14.92
N PRO A 31 -15.21 -4.67 -15.53
CA PRO A 31 -14.33 -4.60 -16.70
C PRO A 31 -12.89 -5.09 -16.46
N ILE A 32 -12.46 -5.27 -15.20
CA ILE A 32 -11.09 -5.67 -14.85
C ILE A 32 -10.86 -7.14 -15.24
N LYS A 33 -9.89 -7.39 -16.12
CA LYS A 33 -9.54 -8.75 -16.60
C LYS A 33 -8.32 -9.36 -15.93
N HIS A 34 -7.42 -8.53 -15.43
CA HIS A 34 -6.18 -8.93 -14.77
C HIS A 34 -6.00 -8.07 -13.53
N VAL A 35 -5.67 -8.71 -12.41
CA VAL A 35 -5.34 -8.04 -11.15
C VAL A 35 -3.90 -8.42 -10.82
N VAL A 36 -3.08 -7.41 -10.56
CA VAL A 36 -1.73 -7.57 -10.03
C VAL A 36 -1.78 -7.09 -8.58
N ILE A 37 -1.43 -7.97 -7.65
CA ILE A 37 -1.39 -7.65 -6.22
C ILE A 37 0.08 -7.45 -5.83
N ILE A 38 0.43 -6.23 -5.50
CA ILE A 38 1.74 -5.87 -4.96
C ILE A 38 1.61 -5.84 -3.44
N ILE A 39 2.33 -6.73 -2.76
CA ILE A 39 2.36 -6.78 -1.30
C ILE A 39 3.66 -6.15 -0.85
N LEU A 40 3.56 -5.01 -0.18
CA LEU A 40 4.67 -4.36 0.52
C LEU A 40 4.76 -4.92 1.95
N GLU A 41 5.90 -4.68 2.59
CA GLU A 41 6.18 -5.21 3.92
C GLU A 41 6.20 -4.08 4.97
N ASN A 42 5.63 -4.38 6.14
CA ASN A 42 6.01 -3.83 7.44
C ASN A 42 5.96 -2.29 7.63
N HIS A 43 5.02 -1.60 6.98
CA HIS A 43 4.74 -0.19 7.25
C HIS A 43 3.26 0.06 7.54
N SER A 44 2.97 0.79 8.62
CA SER A 44 1.61 1.23 8.94
C SER A 44 1.17 2.36 8.00
N PHE A 45 -0.15 2.60 7.93
CA PHE A 45 -0.69 3.70 7.15
C PHE A 45 -0.12 5.06 7.60
N ASP A 46 -0.11 5.34 8.91
CA ASP A 46 0.41 6.60 9.45
C ASP A 46 1.92 6.75 9.27
N ASN A 47 2.68 5.65 9.20
CA ASN A 47 4.10 5.70 8.91
C ASN A 47 4.37 6.29 7.50
N ILE A 48 3.55 5.96 6.50
CA ILE A 48 3.73 6.39 5.10
C ILE A 48 2.92 7.65 4.76
N PHE A 49 1.65 7.69 5.20
CA PHE A 49 0.65 8.69 4.79
C PHE A 49 0.17 9.57 5.94
N GLY A 50 0.75 9.44 7.14
CA GLY A 50 0.31 10.19 8.32
C GLY A 50 0.38 11.71 8.18
N THR A 51 1.19 12.22 7.24
CA THR A 51 1.31 13.65 6.91
C THR A 51 0.81 14.01 5.51
N TYR A 52 0.27 13.05 4.76
CA TYR A 52 -0.29 13.29 3.42
C TYR A 52 -1.53 14.19 3.51
N PRO A 53 -1.75 15.14 2.56
CA PRO A 53 -0.96 15.39 1.35
C PRO A 53 0.11 16.50 1.48
N PHE A 54 0.21 17.17 2.62
CA PHE A 54 1.09 18.34 2.73
C PHE A 54 2.54 17.98 3.06
N GLY A 55 2.75 16.88 3.79
CA GLY A 55 4.07 16.37 4.15
C GLY A 55 4.91 17.29 5.03
N ILE A 56 6.18 16.90 5.20
CA ILE A 56 7.21 17.60 5.95
C ILE A 56 8.51 17.59 5.11
N PRO A 57 9.05 18.76 4.70
CA PRO A 57 8.50 20.10 4.93
C PRO A 57 7.18 20.30 4.18
N SER A 58 6.30 21.13 4.75
CA SER A 58 4.94 21.31 4.23
C SER A 58 4.93 21.94 2.84
N VAL A 59 4.24 21.28 1.91
CA VAL A 59 3.95 21.76 0.56
C VAL A 59 2.47 22.08 0.47
N LYS A 60 2.12 23.36 0.30
CA LYS A 60 0.72 23.81 0.15
C LYS A 60 0.55 24.57 -1.14
N ASN A 61 -0.14 23.97 -2.08
CA ASN A 61 -0.41 24.49 -3.42
C ASN A 61 -1.80 24.02 -3.90
N ASN A 62 -2.17 24.36 -5.15
CA ASN A 62 -3.48 24.00 -5.68
C ASN A 62 -3.70 22.47 -5.77
N VAL A 63 -2.64 21.69 -6.02
CA VAL A 63 -2.71 20.23 -6.09
C VAL A 63 -2.99 19.65 -4.70
N THR A 64 -2.08 19.88 -3.75
CA THR A 64 -2.20 19.39 -2.36
C THR A 64 -3.48 19.84 -1.65
N CYS A 65 -4.03 21.00 -2.00
CA CYS A 65 -5.32 21.47 -1.47
C CYS A 65 -6.55 20.80 -2.13
N SER A 66 -6.39 20.17 -3.29
CA SER A 66 -7.44 19.47 -4.03
C SER A 66 -7.51 17.97 -3.75
N LEU A 67 -6.46 17.41 -3.15
CA LEU A 67 -6.37 15.99 -2.83
C LEU A 67 -7.29 15.60 -1.65
N MET A 68 -7.78 14.36 -1.69
CA MET A 68 -8.48 13.77 -0.54
C MET A 68 -7.52 13.69 0.66
N ARG A 69 -8.02 14.05 1.84
CA ARG A 69 -7.22 14.06 3.07
C ARG A 69 -7.63 12.87 3.95
N PRO A 70 -6.76 11.87 4.14
CA PRO A 70 -7.03 10.81 5.10
C PRO A 70 -6.99 11.34 6.53
N VAL A 71 -7.52 10.55 7.46
CA VAL A 71 -7.23 10.75 8.88
C VAL A 71 -5.78 10.32 9.09
N GLY A 72 -4.89 11.28 9.34
CA GLY A 72 -3.48 11.05 9.60
C GLY A 72 -3.10 11.31 11.05
N ILE A 73 -1.81 11.52 11.27
CA ILE A 73 -1.24 11.78 12.59
C ILE A 73 -1.74 13.14 13.10
N PRO A 74 -2.34 13.23 14.30
CA PRO A 74 -2.73 14.50 14.90
C PRO A 74 -1.50 15.42 15.09
N GLU A 75 -1.62 16.72 14.74
CA GLU A 75 -0.51 17.68 14.82
C GLU A 75 0.18 17.74 16.20
N ASN A 76 -0.58 17.50 17.27
CA ASN A 76 -0.09 17.52 18.65
C ASN A 76 -0.18 16.14 19.31
N ALA A 77 -0.04 15.07 18.52
CA ALA A 77 -0.01 13.71 19.05
C ALA A 77 1.07 13.57 20.13
N SER A 78 0.64 13.12 21.30
CA SER A 78 1.50 12.93 22.48
C SER A 78 1.09 11.64 23.14
N LEU A 79 2.02 10.69 23.22
CA LEU A 79 1.77 9.34 23.70
C LEU A 79 2.58 9.10 24.98
N PRO A 80 1.97 8.55 26.04
CA PRO A 80 2.71 8.25 27.26
C PRO A 80 3.77 7.20 26.96
N ILE A 81 4.96 7.35 27.53
CA ILE A 81 6.03 6.34 27.42
C ILE A 81 5.55 4.99 27.98
N ASN A 82 4.75 5.05 29.04
CA ASN A 82 4.06 3.92 29.63
C ASN A 82 2.60 4.31 29.95
N PRO A 83 1.59 3.69 29.32
CA PRO A 83 0.18 4.05 29.55
C PRO A 83 -0.29 3.75 30.99
N TYR A 84 0.43 2.90 31.73
CA TYR A 84 0.13 2.56 33.12
C TYR A 84 0.88 3.43 34.14
N ASN A 85 1.84 4.24 33.69
CA ASN A 85 2.60 5.15 34.54
C ASN A 85 3.02 6.41 33.78
N THR A 86 2.12 7.39 33.70
CA THR A 86 2.34 8.65 32.97
C THR A 86 3.43 9.55 33.58
N SER A 87 3.90 9.26 34.79
CA SER A 87 5.03 9.97 35.41
C SER A 87 6.34 9.75 34.67
N GLU A 88 6.44 8.69 33.85
CA GLU A 88 7.60 8.40 33.02
C GLU A 88 7.73 9.36 31.83
N GLY A 89 6.70 10.16 31.55
CA GLY A 89 6.70 11.17 30.49
C GLY A 89 6.01 10.73 29.21
N TYR A 90 6.23 11.50 28.15
CA TYR A 90 5.56 11.37 26.87
C TYR A 90 6.57 11.42 25.73
N SER A 91 6.23 10.78 24.61
CA SER A 91 6.92 10.90 23.34
C SER A 91 5.94 11.30 22.23
N HIS A 92 6.50 11.73 21.11
CA HIS A 92 5.74 12.27 19.98
C HIS A 92 6.13 11.55 18.69
N PRO A 93 5.19 11.39 17.75
CA PRO A 93 5.52 11.06 16.37
C PRO A 93 6.59 12.00 15.82
N TYR A 94 7.55 11.45 15.08
CA TYR A 94 8.67 12.22 14.57
C TYR A 94 8.99 11.88 13.11
N TYR A 95 9.38 12.92 12.37
CA TYR A 95 9.79 12.76 10.99
C TYR A 95 11.18 12.10 10.93
N ALA A 96 11.24 10.90 10.36
CA ALA A 96 12.44 10.05 10.36
C ALA A 96 13.58 10.61 9.49
N LYS A 97 13.27 11.39 8.44
CA LYS A 97 14.25 11.97 7.49
C LYS A 97 15.22 10.94 6.89
N SER A 98 14.77 9.68 6.76
CA SER A 98 15.59 8.56 6.28
C SER A 98 14.70 7.55 5.58
N VAL A 99 15.21 6.96 4.49
CA VAL A 99 14.58 5.80 3.83
C VAL A 99 14.90 4.48 4.55
N ILE A 100 15.84 4.51 5.48
CA ILE A 100 16.19 3.37 6.34
C ILE A 100 15.60 3.66 7.72
N LEU A 101 14.57 2.90 8.10
CA LEU A 101 13.93 2.96 9.40
C LEU A 101 14.45 1.83 10.29
N GLN A 102 14.36 2.03 11.61
CA GLN A 102 14.56 0.95 12.56
C GLN A 102 13.25 0.18 12.72
N ASP A 103 13.33 -1.15 12.64
CA ASP A 103 12.16 -2.00 12.78
C ASP A 103 11.56 -1.90 14.20
N PRO A 104 10.24 -1.64 14.33
CA PRO A 104 9.53 -1.78 15.59
C PRO A 104 9.54 -3.23 16.06
N ARG A 105 9.19 -3.47 17.33
CA ARG A 105 8.79 -4.83 17.73
C ARG A 105 7.46 -5.16 17.09
N GLU A 106 7.34 -6.38 16.61
CA GLU A 106 6.21 -6.81 15.80
C GLU A 106 5.64 -8.12 16.29
N GLY A 107 4.33 -8.30 16.07
CA GLY A 107 3.62 -9.53 16.38
C GLY A 107 2.37 -9.31 17.20
N TYR A 108 1.57 -10.37 17.34
CA TYR A 108 0.27 -10.33 17.99
C TYR A 108 0.29 -9.63 19.36
N GLU A 109 1.24 -10.01 20.22
CA GLU A 109 1.36 -9.46 21.57
C GLU A 109 1.62 -7.95 21.56
N TYR A 110 2.65 -7.50 20.84
CA TYR A 110 3.03 -6.08 20.78
C TYR A 110 1.92 -5.23 20.12
N TYR A 111 1.26 -5.73 19.09
CA TYR A 111 0.15 -4.99 18.46
C TYR A 111 -1.06 -4.83 19.36
N HIS A 112 -1.35 -5.80 20.25
CA HIS A 112 -2.42 -5.66 21.23
C HIS A 112 -2.04 -4.68 22.35
N GLU A 113 -0.75 -4.65 22.71
CA GLU A 113 -0.22 -3.67 23.64
C GLU A 113 -0.30 -2.24 23.06
N ASP A 114 0.11 -2.04 21.80
CA ASP A 114 0.01 -0.76 21.09
C ASP A 114 -1.43 -0.23 21.06
N TRP A 115 -2.36 -1.12 20.69
CA TRP A 115 -3.79 -0.85 20.60
C TRP A 115 -4.40 -0.47 21.96
N ASN A 116 -3.90 -1.07 23.04
CA ASN A 116 -4.33 -0.86 24.43
C ASN A 116 -5.85 -0.73 24.59
N PHE A 117 -6.60 -1.78 24.24
CA PHE A 117 -8.06 -1.82 24.34
C PHE A 117 -8.80 -0.68 23.59
N GLY A 118 -8.18 -0.13 22.54
CA GLY A 118 -8.72 0.96 21.73
C GLY A 118 -8.31 2.36 22.18
N ASN A 119 -7.48 2.47 23.24
CA ASN A 119 -6.94 3.76 23.66
C ASN A 119 -5.82 4.27 22.75
N MET A 120 -5.21 3.40 21.94
CA MET A 120 -4.17 3.75 20.96
C MET A 120 -2.99 4.51 21.57
N ASN A 121 -2.54 4.09 22.75
CA ASN A 121 -1.51 4.81 23.51
C ASN A 121 -0.41 3.91 24.08
N GLY A 122 -0.31 2.65 23.63
CA GLY A 122 0.70 1.70 24.08
C GLY A 122 1.95 1.58 23.19
N PHE A 123 2.02 2.32 22.09
CA PHE A 123 3.02 2.17 21.02
C PHE A 123 4.48 2.10 21.48
N ILE A 124 4.85 2.91 22.48
CA ILE A 124 6.23 2.95 23.00
C ILE A 124 6.52 1.69 23.84
N THR A 125 5.54 1.23 24.61
CA THR A 125 5.67 0.06 25.48
C THR A 125 5.64 -1.24 24.66
N GLY A 126 4.72 -1.36 23.71
CA GLY A 126 4.64 -2.51 22.79
C GLY A 126 5.74 -2.48 21.76
N SER A 127 5.61 -1.63 20.76
CA SER A 127 6.47 -1.61 19.57
C SER A 127 7.79 -0.81 19.69
N GLY A 128 7.97 -0.03 20.77
CA GLY A 128 9.19 0.75 21.02
C GLY A 128 9.14 2.19 20.48
N TYR A 129 10.13 3.02 20.79
CA TYR A 129 10.17 4.43 20.36
C TYR A 129 10.17 4.60 18.83
N GLN A 130 10.77 3.68 18.11
CA GLN A 130 10.84 3.69 16.65
C GLN A 130 9.48 3.50 15.98
N SER A 131 8.47 2.98 16.69
CA SER A 131 7.09 2.89 16.19
C SER A 131 6.44 4.24 15.90
N LEU A 132 6.99 5.32 16.48
CA LEU A 132 6.52 6.70 16.29
C LEU A 132 7.17 7.40 15.10
N ALA A 133 8.10 6.72 14.41
CA ALA A 133 8.71 7.26 13.21
C ALA A 133 7.67 7.30 12.08
N PHE A 134 7.63 8.41 11.34
CA PHE A 134 6.93 8.51 10.07
C PHE A 134 7.82 9.11 9.00
N VAL A 135 7.51 8.83 7.75
CA VAL A 135 8.18 9.38 6.56
C VAL A 135 7.27 10.38 5.84
N SER A 136 7.83 11.07 4.85
CA SER A 136 7.07 11.99 4.00
C SER A 136 7.36 11.74 2.52
N TYR A 137 6.81 12.58 1.63
CA TYR A 137 6.99 12.49 0.19
C TYR A 137 8.47 12.41 -0.24
N GLU A 138 9.39 12.95 0.55
CA GLU A 138 10.83 12.89 0.25
C GLU A 138 11.40 11.46 0.30
N GLN A 139 10.81 10.54 1.07
CA GLN A 139 11.28 9.15 1.19
C GLN A 139 10.44 8.16 0.39
N VAL A 140 9.15 8.44 0.20
CA VAL A 140 8.20 7.54 -0.48
C VAL A 140 7.46 8.24 -1.63
N PRO A 141 8.16 8.98 -2.52
CA PRO A 141 7.52 9.86 -3.51
C PRO A 141 6.56 9.10 -4.42
N LEU A 142 6.95 7.91 -4.88
CA LEU A 142 6.12 7.10 -5.79
C LEU A 142 4.79 6.66 -5.16
N LEU A 143 4.77 6.37 -3.85
CA LEU A 143 3.53 5.97 -3.17
C LEU A 143 2.59 7.16 -3.02
N TRP A 144 3.14 8.37 -2.82
CA TRP A 144 2.36 9.59 -2.75
C TRP A 144 1.82 9.96 -4.13
N ASP A 145 2.65 9.92 -5.18
CA ASP A 145 2.22 10.14 -6.57
C ASP A 145 1.07 9.19 -6.97
N TYR A 146 1.15 7.91 -6.59
CA TYR A 146 0.04 6.98 -6.83
C TYR A 146 -1.23 7.33 -6.06
N ALA A 147 -1.11 7.85 -4.84
CA ALA A 147 -2.26 8.31 -4.06
C ALA A 147 -2.86 9.62 -4.59
N GLU A 148 -2.10 10.41 -5.36
CA GLU A 148 -2.60 11.61 -6.04
C GLU A 148 -3.43 11.24 -7.28
N GLU A 149 -3.03 10.20 -8.01
CA GLU A 149 -3.59 9.85 -9.32
C GLU A 149 -4.63 8.71 -9.27
N TYR A 150 -4.61 7.86 -8.23
CA TYR A 150 -5.42 6.63 -8.16
C TYR A 150 -6.12 6.43 -6.80
N THR A 151 -7.12 5.53 -6.76
CA THR A 151 -7.86 5.12 -5.55
C THR A 151 -8.17 3.63 -5.53
#